data_AF-A0A7V2EZL9-F1
#
_entry.id   AF-A0A7V2EZL9-F1
#
_cell.length_a   1.000
_cell.length_b   1.000
_cell.length_c   1.000
_cell.angle_alpha   90.00
_cell.angle_beta   90.00
_cell.angle_gamma   90.00
#
_symmetry.space_group_name_H-M   'P 1'
#
loop_
_entity.id
_entity.type
_entity.pdbx_description
1 polymer ?
#
loop_
_entity_poly.entity_id
_entity_poly.type
_entity_poly.pdbx_seq_one_letter_code
_entity_poly.pdbx_strand_id
1 'polypeptide(L)'
;MIYLLGPVGGLESLAHARLRERALALAPQIKVNGICGGPVVAHNEQWSSLSLSPKVPTADIVSTVRFILDTGAITGQVIALGGRLKEMESL
;
A
#
# COMPACT_ATOMS: atom_id res chain seq x y z
N MET A 1 1.71 -11.66 6.91
CA MET A 1 1.01 -10.48 7.48
C MET A 1 1.07 -9.34 6.49
N ILE A 2 -0.05 -8.69 6.20
CA ILE A 2 -0.15 -7.64 5.17
C ILE A 2 -0.82 -6.41 5.79
N TYR A 3 -0.26 -5.23 5.56
CA TYR A 3 -0.84 -3.95 5.96
C TYR A 3 -1.39 -3.20 4.75
N LEU A 4 -2.59 -2.61 4.89
CA LEU A 4 -3.10 -1.63 3.94
C LEU A 4 -2.70 -0.23 4.42
N LEU A 5 -1.95 0.48 3.59
CA LEU A 5 -1.46 1.83 3.88
C LEU A 5 -2.28 2.84 3.06
N GLY A 6 -2.82 3.87 3.73
CA GLY A 6 -3.60 4.94 3.11
C GLY A 6 -2.73 6.12 2.64
N PRO A 7 -3.28 7.06 1.84
CA PRO A 7 -2.55 8.12 1.15
C PRO A 7 -2.18 9.33 2.04
N VAL A 8 -1.89 9.12 3.33
CA VAL A 8 -1.74 10.24 4.29
C VAL A 8 -0.31 10.77 4.26
N GLY A 9 -0.14 11.93 3.60
CA GLY A 9 1.12 12.65 3.50
C GLY A 9 1.84 12.84 4.83
N GLY A 10 3.16 12.60 4.83
CA GLY A 10 4.08 12.78 5.96
C GLY A 10 4.34 11.53 6.81
N LEU A 11 3.39 10.61 6.92
CA LEU A 11 3.51 9.39 7.76
C LEU A 11 3.98 8.14 6.97
N GLU A 12 4.10 8.24 5.64
CA GLU A 12 4.52 7.13 4.78
C GLU A 12 5.92 6.61 5.14
N SER A 13 6.87 7.52 5.37
CA SER A 13 8.25 7.16 5.72
C SER A 13 8.33 6.37 7.04
N LEU A 14 7.53 6.73 8.04
CA LEU A 14 7.44 6.03 9.32
C LEU A 14 6.74 4.68 9.17
N ALA A 15 5.66 4.62 8.39
CA ALA A 15 4.96 3.37 8.11
C ALA A 15 5.88 2.37 7.38
N HIS A 16 6.67 2.85 6.42
CA HIS A 16 7.67 2.05 5.71
C HIS A 16 8.78 1.56 6.66
N ALA A 17 9.30 2.45 7.52
CA ALA A 17 10.32 2.09 8.50
C ALA A 17 9.82 1.01 9.47
N ARG A 18 8.62 1.18 10.04
CA ARG A 18 8.02 0.20 10.96
C ARG A 18 7.68 -1.12 10.29
N LEU A 19 7.24 -1.09 9.04
CA LEU A 19 7.03 -2.31 8.26
C LEU A 19 8.33 -3.10 8.14
N ARG A 20 9.43 -2.41 7.80
CA ARG A 20 10.75 -3.02 7.64
C ARG A 20 11.27 -3.58 8.95
N GLU A 21 11.15 -2.84 10.05
CA GLU A 21 11.50 -3.32 11.40
C GLU A 21 10.75 -4.62 11.74
N ARG A 22 9.42 -4.64 11.54
CA ARG A 22 8.63 -5.85 11.79
C ARG A 22 8.99 -7.01 10.88
N ALA A 23 9.27 -6.74 9.60
CA ALA A 23 9.67 -7.80 8.67
C ALA A 23 11.00 -8.45 9.09
N LEU A 24 11.96 -7.65 9.58
CA LEU A 24 13.22 -8.16 10.11
C LEU A 24 13.03 -8.94 11.41
N ALA A 25 12.21 -8.42 12.33
CA ALA A 25 11.99 -9.03 13.63
C ALA A 25 11.24 -10.37 13.56
N LEU A 26 10.45 -10.59 12.50
CA LEU A 26 9.53 -11.72 12.39
C LEU A 26 9.95 -12.75 11.33
N ALA A 27 10.93 -12.44 10.48
CA ALA A 27 11.44 -13.38 9.49
C ALA A 27 12.34 -14.46 10.15
N PRO A 28 12.37 -15.69 9.61
CA PRO A 28 11.62 -16.17 8.44
C PRO A 28 10.22 -16.70 8.77
N GLN A 29 9.85 -16.82 10.06
CA GLN A 29 8.61 -17.49 10.47
C GLN A 29 7.36 -16.76 9.98
N ILE A 30 7.38 -15.42 10.02
CA ILE A 30 6.26 -14.58 9.60
C ILE A 30 6.76 -13.50 8.65
N LYS A 31 6.24 -13.53 7.42
CA LYS A 31 6.53 -12.54 6.37
C LYS A 31 5.59 -11.35 6.52
N VAL A 32 6.11 -10.14 6.32
CA VAL A 32 5.36 -8.90 6.56
C VAL A 32 5.51 -7.97 5.36
N ASN A 33 4.41 -7.54 4.72
CA ASN A 33 4.44 -6.61 3.59
C ASN A 33 3.37 -5.52 3.73
N GLY A 34 3.56 -4.40 3.04
CA GLY A 34 2.61 -3.30 2.94
C GLY A 34 2.06 -3.20 1.52
N ILE A 35 0.79 -2.84 1.40
CA ILE A 35 0.13 -2.50 0.14
C ILE A 35 -0.37 -1.07 0.27
N CYS A 36 0.19 -0.17 -0.53
CA CYS A 36 -0.27 1.21 -0.69
C CYS A 36 -1.19 1.27 -1.89
N GLY A 37 -2.50 1.32 -1.69
CA GLY A 37 -3.43 1.65 -2.76
C GLY A 37 -3.61 3.16 -2.86
N GLY A 38 -3.84 3.68 -4.07
CA GLY A 38 -4.66 4.89 -4.21
C GLY A 38 -6.01 4.74 -3.48
N PRO A 39 -6.82 5.80 -3.36
CA PRO A 39 -8.06 5.78 -2.59
C PRO A 39 -8.92 4.54 -2.90
N VAL A 40 -9.21 3.75 -1.85
CA VAL A 40 -10.01 2.52 -1.92
C VAL A 40 -11.48 2.88 -1.69
N VAL A 41 -12.37 2.40 -2.56
CA VAL A 41 -13.81 2.72 -2.49
C VAL A 41 -14.44 1.99 -1.29
N ALA A 42 -14.53 2.69 -0.16
CA ALA A 42 -15.35 2.23 0.97
C ALA A 42 -16.39 3.28 1.42
N HIS A 43 -16.14 4.59 1.30
CA HIS A 43 -17.12 5.63 1.65
C HIS A 43 -17.01 6.86 0.72
N ASN A 44 -18.15 7.26 0.16
CA ASN A 44 -18.25 8.10 -1.05
C ASN A 44 -18.26 9.64 -0.82
N GLU A 45 -18.27 10.15 0.41
CA GLU A 45 -18.74 11.53 0.61
C GLU A 45 -17.66 12.61 0.88
N GLN A 46 -16.42 12.22 1.21
CA GLN A 46 -15.38 13.19 1.60
C GLN A 46 -14.34 13.54 0.51
N TRP A 47 -14.42 12.95 -0.68
CA TRP A 47 -13.25 12.82 -1.57
C TRP A 47 -13.37 13.46 -2.95
N SER A 48 -14.44 14.22 -3.22
CA SER A 48 -14.67 14.91 -4.50
C SER A 48 -13.71 16.07 -4.77
N SER A 49 -12.89 16.48 -3.79
CA SER A 49 -11.98 17.63 -3.89
C SER A 49 -10.54 17.28 -4.27
N LEU A 50 -10.17 16.00 -4.36
CA LEU A 50 -8.80 15.58 -4.65
C LEU A 50 -8.71 15.02 -6.08
N SER A 51 -7.88 15.65 -6.91
CA SER A 51 -7.50 15.20 -8.27
C SER A 51 -6.64 13.93 -8.20
N LEU A 52 -7.22 12.84 -7.70
CA LEU A 52 -6.53 11.56 -7.51
C LEU A 52 -6.59 10.73 -8.80
N SER A 53 -5.44 10.16 -9.14
CA SER A 53 -5.26 9.11 -10.16
C SER A 53 -6.27 7.97 -9.95
N PRO A 54 -6.60 7.21 -11.02
CA PRO A 54 -7.79 6.35 -11.04
C PRO A 54 -7.87 5.42 -9.83
N LYS A 55 -9.07 5.37 -9.24
CA LYS A 55 -9.41 4.54 -8.08
C LYS A 55 -8.94 3.10 -8.32
N VAL A 56 -8.25 2.52 -7.34
CA VAL A 56 -7.81 1.12 -7.41
C VAL A 56 -9.01 0.22 -7.10
N PRO A 57 -9.41 -0.68 -8.03
CA PRO A 57 -10.42 -1.68 -7.74
C PRO A 57 -10.01 -2.59 -6.58
N THR A 58 -10.94 -2.92 -5.69
CA THR A 58 -10.69 -3.87 -4.60
C THR A 58 -10.21 -5.23 -5.11
N ALA A 59 -10.67 -5.64 -6.29
CA ALA A 59 -10.22 -6.87 -6.95
C ALA A 59 -8.70 -6.92 -7.20
N ASP A 60 -8.09 -5.78 -7.48
CA ASP A 60 -6.64 -5.69 -7.74
C ASP A 60 -5.84 -5.77 -6.43
N ILE A 61 -6.38 -5.22 -5.35
CA ILE A 61 -5.83 -5.38 -3.99
C ILE A 61 -5.85 -6.85 -3.60
N VAL A 62 -6.99 -7.53 -3.79
CA VAL A 62 -7.14 -8.96 -3.48
C VAL A 62 -6.17 -9.81 -4.32
N SER A 63 -6.04 -9.51 -5.61
CA SER A 63 -5.13 -10.23 -6.50
C SER A 63 -3.67 -10.04 -6.08
N THR A 64 -3.30 -8.83 -5.65
CA THR A 64 -1.96 -8.54 -5.12
C THR A 64 -1.68 -9.26 -3.81
N VAL A 65 -2.66 -9.29 -2.89
CA VAL A 65 -2.56 -10.06 -1.65
C VAL A 65 -2.30 -11.53 -1.95
N ARG A 66 -3.06 -12.13 -2.88
CA ARG A 66 -2.86 -13.53 -3.30
C ARG A 66 -1.46 -13.76 -3.85
N PHE A 67 -1.00 -12.91 -4.77
CA PHE A 67 0.37 -12.99 -5.32
C PHE A 67 1.46 -13.03 -4.22
N ILE A 68 1.38 -12.14 -3.23
CA ILE A 68 2.34 -12.10 -2.13
C ILE A 68 2.30 -13.40 -1.30
N LEU A 69 1.10 -13.90 -1.01
CA LEU A 69 0.90 -15.12 -0.23
C LEU A 69 1.43 -16.35 -0.98
N ASP A 70 1.14 -16.45 -2.28
CA ASP A 70 1.52 -17.58 -3.13
C ASP A 70 3.04 -17.62 -3.41
N THR A 71 3.68 -16.47 -3.59
CA THR A 71 5.12 -16.40 -3.89
C THR A 71 5.99 -16.87 -2.73
N GLY A 72 5.61 -16.55 -1.49
CA GLY A 72 6.34 -16.95 -0.30
C GLY A 72 7.76 -16.38 -0.12
N ALA A 73 8.38 -15.76 -1.13
CA ALA A 73 9.72 -15.18 -1.02
C ALA A 73 9.73 -13.70 -0.59
N ILE A 74 8.55 -13.08 -0.45
CA ILE A 74 8.41 -11.63 -0.31
C ILE A 74 8.14 -11.24 1.14
N THR A 75 9.02 -10.42 1.72
CA THR A 75 8.85 -9.78 3.04
C THR A 75 9.54 -8.40 3.04
N GLY A 76 9.08 -7.50 3.90
CA GLY A 76 9.58 -6.15 4.08
C GLY A 76 9.27 -5.18 2.94
N GLN A 77 8.42 -5.55 1.99
CA GLN A 77 8.15 -4.74 0.80
C GLN A 77 6.87 -3.90 0.94
N VAL A 78 6.89 -2.70 0.38
CA VAL A 78 5.69 -1.88 0.16
C VAL A 78 5.36 -1.91 -1.32
N ILE A 79 4.15 -2.36 -1.66
CA ILE A 79 3.67 -2.47 -3.03
C ILE A 79 2.65 -1.37 -3.30
N ALA A 80 2.97 -0.46 -4.22
CA ALA A 80 2.04 0.57 -4.66
C ALA A 80 1.08 0.02 -5.73
N LEU A 81 -0.22 0.19 -5.53
CA LEU A 81 -1.29 -0.15 -6.47
C LEU A 81 -1.95 1.15 -6.96
N GLY A 82 -2.10 1.28 -8.29
CA GLY A 82 -2.66 2.45 -8.96
C GLY A 82 -1.62 3.33 -9.68
N GLY A 83 -2.10 4.44 -10.26
CA GLY A 83 -1.23 5.45 -10.88
C GLY A 83 -0.67 6.42 -9.84
N ARG A 84 0.54 6.96 -10.07
CA ARG A 84 1.13 8.02 -9.22
C ARG A 84 0.18 9.21 -9.11
N LEU A 85 0.17 9.88 -7.95
CA LEU A 85 -0.37 11.23 -7.81
C LEU A 85 0.29 12.15 -8.85
N LYS A 86 -0.53 12.95 -9.56
CA LYS A 86 -0.06 13.91 -10.57
C LYS A 86 0.67 15.14 -9.98
N GLU A 87 0.82 15.23 -8.66
CA GLU A 87 1.41 16.39 -7.98
C GLU A 87 2.95 16.39 -7.94
N MET A 88 3.62 15.36 -8.47
CA MET A 88 5.10 15.32 -8.54
C MET A 88 5.67 15.69 -9.92
N GLU A 89 4.93 16.42 -10.76
CA GLU A 89 5.47 17.02 -12.00
C GLU A 89 5.60 18.55 -11.94
N SER A 90 5.40 19.17 -10.78
CA SER A 90 5.62 20.62 -10.61
C SER A 90 6.50 20.95 -9.41
N LEU A 91 7.75 20.49 -9.44
CA LEU A 91 8.89 21.11 -8.75
C LEU A 91 10.15 20.96 -9.61
#